data_AF-A0A7S0Z4G7-F1
#
_entry.id   AF-A0A7S0Z4G7-F1
#
_cell.length_a   1.000
_cell.length_b   1.000
_cell.length_c   1.000
_cell.angle_alpha   90.00
_cell.angle_beta   90.00
_cell.angle_gamma   90.00
#
_symmetry.space_group_name_H-M   'P 1'
#
loop_
_entity.id
_entity.type
_entity.pdbx_description
1 polymer ?
#
loop_
_entity_poly.entity_id
_entity_poly.type
_entity_poly.pdbx_seq_one_letter_code
_entity_poly.pdbx_strand_id
1 'polypeptide(L)'
;GILAAGAKVPHPFIGIRMVDNFTANSAFGERGLELPIGTVIVDVLENSPAALAGLTEGDVIIAIDGVVMTGAQILEHVKVTPPGDSYEVTVFSPSAKDSHKHRRVMIRVGDLADHKTRSQDSSADRNVSPPGVGVRPPTIPRTRGA
;
A
#
# COMPACT_ATOMS: atom_id res chain seq x y z
N GLY A 1 -12.00 -0.74 17.11
CA GLY A 1 -12.89 -1.25 18.18
C GLY A 1 -14.30 -0.73 17.95
N ILE A 2 -15.33 -1.41 18.47
CA ILE A 2 -16.73 -0.98 18.41
C ILE A 2 -17.06 -0.15 19.65
N LEU A 3 -17.56 1.07 19.47
CA LEU A 3 -18.16 1.88 20.54
C LEU A 3 -19.67 1.62 20.55
N ALA A 4 -20.27 1.71 21.74
CA ALA A 4 -21.66 1.35 22.05
C ALA A 4 -22.70 2.08 21.18
N ALA A 5 -22.97 1.56 19.98
CA ALA A 5 -24.10 1.90 19.09
C ALA A 5 -24.08 1.10 17.77
N GLY A 6 -23.10 0.19 17.54
CA GLY A 6 -22.90 -0.42 16.22
C GLY A 6 -22.19 0.52 15.22
N ALA A 7 -21.73 1.70 15.68
CA ALA A 7 -20.95 2.61 14.87
C ALA A 7 -19.52 2.06 14.66
N LYS A 8 -19.15 1.80 13.40
CA LYS A 8 -17.78 1.47 13.00
C LYS A 8 -16.90 2.69 13.26
N VAL A 9 -15.95 2.57 14.18
CA VAL A 9 -14.96 3.63 14.39
C VAL A 9 -14.01 3.62 13.18
N PRO A 10 -13.92 4.71 12.40
CA PRO A 10 -12.97 4.78 11.29
C PRO A 10 -11.55 4.72 11.84
N HIS A 11 -10.69 3.92 11.18
CA HIS A 11 -9.26 3.88 11.50
C HIS A 11 -8.48 4.31 10.25
N PRO A 12 -8.25 5.63 10.09
CA PRO A 12 -7.47 6.16 8.98
C PRO A 12 -6.13 5.45 8.81
N PHE A 13 -5.81 5.09 7.57
CA PHE A 13 -4.65 4.28 7.24
C PHE A 13 -4.19 4.53 5.81
N ILE A 14 -2.86 4.53 5.62
CA ILE A 14 -2.23 4.62 4.30
C ILE A 14 -1.33 3.42 3.98
N GLY A 15 -0.91 2.63 4.97
CA GLY A 15 -0.17 1.38 4.76
C GLY A 15 1.32 1.50 4.52
N ILE A 16 1.99 2.35 5.31
CA ILE A 16 3.46 2.41 5.34
C ILE A 16 3.98 2.16 6.75
N ARG A 17 5.19 1.62 6.84
CA ARG A 17 6.03 1.71 8.04
C ARG A 17 7.11 2.74 7.80
N MET A 18 7.41 3.49 8.85
CA MET A 18 8.27 4.65 8.79
C MET A 18 9.34 4.58 9.87
N VAL A 19 10.50 5.15 9.56
CA VAL A 19 11.56 5.45 10.52
C VAL A 19 12.01 6.88 10.27
N ASP A 20 12.09 7.68 11.32
CA ASP A 20 12.58 9.05 11.18
C ASP A 20 14.08 9.08 10.99
N ASN A 21 14.53 9.84 10.00
CA ASN A 21 15.93 10.12 9.76
C ASN A 21 16.23 11.61 10.01
N PHE A 22 16.69 11.90 11.22
CA PHE A 22 17.02 13.26 11.66
C PHE A 22 18.46 13.69 11.33
N THR A 23 19.28 12.78 10.82
CA THR A 23 20.64 13.05 10.39
C THR A 23 20.76 12.78 8.90
N ALA A 24 21.47 13.60 8.13
CA ALA A 24 21.80 13.30 6.72
C ALA A 24 22.73 12.07 6.55
N ASN A 25 22.78 11.18 7.54
CA ASN A 25 23.61 9.99 7.57
C ASN A 25 22.81 8.77 7.12
N SER A 26 23.02 8.43 5.85
CA SER A 26 23.13 7.06 5.30
C SER A 26 22.38 5.96 6.07
N ALA A 27 21.05 5.91 5.92
CA ALA A 27 20.22 4.83 6.48
C ALA A 27 20.22 3.54 5.64
N PHE A 28 20.85 3.54 4.45
CA PHE A 28 20.97 2.34 3.60
C PHE A 28 22.45 2.03 3.35
N GLY A 29 22.91 0.89 3.84
CA GLY A 29 24.30 0.47 3.81
C GLY A 29 24.95 0.44 2.42
N GLU A 30 26.29 0.46 2.44
CA GLU A 30 27.26 0.33 1.33
C GLU A 30 27.18 1.36 0.19
N ARG A 31 26.05 2.06 0.03
CA ARG A 31 25.84 3.16 -0.92
C ARG A 31 25.55 4.42 -0.12
N GLY A 32 26.61 5.15 0.26
CA GLY A 32 26.53 6.41 0.99
C GLY A 32 25.79 7.49 0.21
N LEU A 33 24.47 7.36 0.13
CA LEU A 33 23.59 8.33 -0.48
C LEU A 33 23.12 9.27 0.64
N GLU A 34 23.49 10.54 0.52
CA GLU A 34 23.03 11.60 1.41
C GLU A 34 21.50 11.69 1.28
N LEU A 35 20.78 11.14 2.26
CA LEU A 35 19.34 11.27 2.32
C LEU A 35 18.98 12.62 2.94
N PRO A 36 17.96 13.32 2.41
CA PRO A 36 17.44 14.51 3.06
C PRO A 36 16.90 14.16 4.46
N ILE A 37 16.95 15.14 5.37
CA ILE A 37 16.27 15.03 6.66
C ILE A 37 14.78 14.84 6.39
N GLY A 38 14.19 13.80 6.98
CA GLY A 38 12.80 13.42 6.73
C GLY A 38 12.48 12.05 7.29
N THR A 39 11.34 11.50 6.84
CA THR A 39 10.85 10.21 7.33
C THR A 39 11.00 9.16 6.23
N VAL A 40 11.81 8.13 6.48
CA VAL A 40 12.11 7.06 5.53
C VAL A 40 11.02 6.00 5.58
N ILE A 41 10.52 5.60 4.41
CA ILE A 41 9.61 4.46 4.26
C ILE A 41 10.45 3.18 4.25
N VAL A 42 10.21 2.33 5.24
CA VAL A 42 10.93 1.05 5.39
C VAL A 42 10.09 -0.16 4.99
N ASP A 43 8.80 0.03 4.74
CA ASP A 43 7.88 -1.01 4.27
C ASP A 43 6.60 -0.37 3.73
N VAL A 44 6.02 -0.98 2.70
CA VAL A 44 4.74 -0.57 2.11
C VAL A 44 3.85 -1.80 1.99
N LEU A 45 2.68 -1.76 2.64
CA LEU A 45 1.72 -2.86 2.59
C LEU A 45 1.12 -3.00 1.18
N GLU A 46 1.09 -4.21 0.64
CA GLU A 46 0.51 -4.49 -0.67
C GLU A 46 -0.96 -4.10 -0.73
N ASN A 47 -1.44 -3.56 -1.86
CA ASN A 47 -2.82 -3.08 -2.04
C ASN A 47 -3.27 -2.01 -1.01
N SER A 48 -2.33 -1.35 -0.34
CA SER A 48 -2.61 -0.20 0.51
C SER A 48 -2.76 1.09 -0.32
N PRO A 49 -3.33 2.16 0.25
CA PRO A 49 -3.38 3.44 -0.44
C PRO A 49 -2.01 4.01 -0.83
N ALA A 50 -0.97 3.79 -0.01
CA ALA A 50 0.39 4.17 -0.34
C ALA A 50 0.96 3.37 -1.52
N ALA A 51 0.72 2.06 -1.57
CA ALA A 51 1.12 1.22 -2.71
C ALA A 51 0.42 1.66 -4.00
N LEU A 52 -0.89 1.96 -3.94
CA LEU A 52 -1.67 2.45 -5.07
C LEU A 52 -1.22 3.84 -5.53
N ALA A 53 -0.69 4.65 -4.62
CA ALA A 53 -0.08 5.95 -4.93
C ALA A 53 1.36 5.79 -5.49
N GLY A 54 1.87 4.57 -5.57
CA GLY A 54 3.20 4.28 -6.10
C GLY A 54 4.34 4.64 -5.15
N LEU A 55 4.09 4.66 -3.84
CA LEU A 55 5.17 4.72 -2.85
C LEU A 55 5.87 3.38 -2.73
N THR A 56 7.18 3.43 -2.47
CA THR A 56 8.04 2.26 -2.40
C THR A 56 8.98 2.33 -1.19
N GLU A 57 9.48 1.17 -0.77
CA GLU A 57 10.54 1.10 0.24
C GLU A 57 11.77 1.93 -0.20
N GLY A 58 12.34 2.68 0.74
CA GLY A 58 13.48 3.56 0.51
C GLY A 58 13.11 5.00 0.15
N ASP A 59 11.84 5.28 -0.18
CA ASP A 59 11.38 6.66 -0.35
C ASP A 59 11.48 7.45 0.95
N VAL A 60 11.86 8.72 0.85
CA VAL A 60 11.94 9.64 1.97
C VAL A 60 10.82 10.67 1.85
N ILE A 61 9.90 10.68 2.81
CA ILE A 61 8.87 11.72 2.94
C ILE A 61 9.54 12.98 3.48
N ILE A 62 9.42 14.07 2.72
CA ILE A 62 10.00 15.37 3.07
C ILE A 62 8.92 16.30 3.61
N ALA A 63 7.74 16.30 2.99
CA ALA A 63 6.65 17.19 3.36
C ALA A 63 5.29 16.61 3.02
N ILE A 64 4.27 17.04 3.76
CA ILE A 64 2.85 16.82 3.46
C ILE A 64 2.19 18.17 3.30
N ASP A 65 1.48 18.38 2.20
CA ASP A 65 0.86 19.66 1.82
C ASP A 65 1.83 20.86 1.93
N GLY A 66 3.10 20.63 1.56
CA GLY A 66 4.17 21.62 1.63
C GLY A 66 4.76 21.87 3.02
N VAL A 67 4.27 21.20 4.07
CA VAL A 67 4.78 21.32 5.45
C VAL A 67 5.70 20.15 5.77
N VAL A 68 6.93 20.46 6.20
CA VAL A 68 7.88 19.44 6.69
C VAL A 68 7.37 18.87 8.00
N MET A 69 7.25 17.53 8.06
CA MET A 69 6.69 16.82 9.19
C MET A 69 7.61 15.67 9.63
N THR A 70 7.65 15.40 10.93
CA THR A 70 8.26 14.18 11.48
C THR A 70 7.31 12.98 11.33
N GLY A 71 7.80 11.76 11.49
CA GLY A 71 7.00 10.54 11.39
C GLY A 71 5.85 10.51 12.40
N ALA A 72 6.06 11.06 13.60
CA ALA A 72 4.99 11.24 14.59
C ALA A 72 3.92 12.23 14.12
N GLN A 73 4.31 13.34 13.50
CA GLN A 73 3.38 14.33 12.94
C GLN A 73 2.63 13.77 11.72
N ILE A 74 3.31 13.02 10.85
CA ILE A 74 2.71 12.31 9.72
C ILE A 74 1.64 11.34 10.22
N LEU A 75 1.96 10.55 11.25
CA LEU A 75 1.01 9.61 11.84
C LEU A 75 -0.22 10.32 12.40
N GLU A 76 -0.04 11.45 13.08
CA GLU A 76 -1.15 12.24 13.59
C GLU A 76 -1.99 12.84 12.47
N HIS A 77 -1.34 13.37 11.43
CA HIS A 77 -2.01 13.91 10.25
C HIS A 77 -2.90 12.86 9.56
N VAL A 78 -2.40 11.61 9.41
CA VAL A 78 -3.20 10.49 8.89
C VAL A 78 -4.42 10.23 9.77
N LYS A 79 -4.25 10.18 11.10
CA LYS A 79 -5.34 9.86 12.05
C LYS A 79 -6.48 10.87 12.05
N VAL A 80 -6.17 12.16 11.81
CA VAL A 80 -7.19 13.22 11.78
C VAL A 80 -7.81 13.40 10.39
N THR A 81 -7.22 12.78 9.35
CA THR A 81 -7.75 12.84 7.98
C THR A 81 -8.85 11.79 7.79
N PRO A 82 -10.05 12.19 7.35
CA PRO A 82 -11.14 11.24 7.09
C PRO A 82 -10.77 10.21 6.00
N PRO A 83 -11.18 8.94 6.14
CA PRO A 83 -11.07 7.98 5.05
C PRO A 83 -11.86 8.46 3.83
N GLY A 84 -11.22 8.43 2.66
CA GLY A 84 -11.77 8.96 1.42
C GLY A 84 -11.09 10.24 0.95
N ASP A 85 -10.58 11.05 1.86
CA ASP A 85 -9.86 12.28 1.54
C ASP A 85 -8.46 11.99 1.00
N SER A 86 -7.81 13.00 0.44
CA SER A 86 -6.47 12.88 -0.13
C SER A 86 -5.64 14.12 0.15
N TYR A 87 -4.34 13.94 0.36
CA TYR A 87 -3.36 15.01 0.55
C TYR A 87 -2.12 14.78 -0.31
N GLU A 88 -1.37 15.86 -0.53
CA GLU A 88 -0.14 15.81 -1.31
C GLU A 88 1.04 15.43 -0.43
N VAL A 89 1.81 14.43 -0.85
CA VAL A 89 3.07 14.04 -0.19
C VAL A 89 4.23 14.32 -1.13
N THR A 90 5.18 15.10 -0.66
CA THR A 90 6.46 15.32 -1.31
C THR A 90 7.43 14.25 -0.83
N VAL A 91 7.86 13.39 -1.75
CA VAL A 91 8.85 12.33 -1.47
C VAL A 91 10.09 12.48 -2.33
N PHE A 92 11.22 12.07 -1.78
CA PHE A 92 12.48 11.89 -2.48
C PHE A 92 12.73 10.40 -2.67
N SER A 93 12.91 9.99 -3.92
CA SER A 93 13.17 8.60 -4.29
C SER A 93 14.65 8.41 -4.58
N PRO A 94 15.41 7.73 -3.72
CA PRO A 94 16.80 7.38 -3.95
C PRO A 94 16.93 6.20 -4.93
N SER A 95 16.43 6.35 -6.16
CA SER A 95 16.57 5.27 -7.16
C SER A 95 17.93 5.37 -7.87
N ALA A 96 18.61 4.23 -8.01
CA ALA A 96 19.96 4.12 -8.57
C ALA A 96 20.10 4.60 -10.03
N LYS A 97 19.00 4.86 -10.74
CA LYS A 97 19.00 5.36 -12.12
C LYS A 97 18.76 6.86 -12.26
N ASP A 98 18.10 7.47 -11.28
CA ASP A 98 17.70 8.87 -11.29
C ASP A 98 17.80 9.41 -9.87
N SER A 99 19.04 9.60 -9.41
CA SER A 99 19.29 10.41 -8.22
C SER A 99 18.68 11.79 -8.47
N HIS A 100 17.93 12.34 -7.49
CA HIS A 100 17.35 13.69 -7.45
C HIS A 100 15.89 13.93 -7.88
N LYS A 101 15.04 12.92 -8.11
CA LYS A 101 13.61 13.22 -8.35
C LYS A 101 12.82 13.33 -7.05
N HIS A 102 12.66 14.57 -6.57
CA HIS A 102 11.50 14.93 -5.76
C HIS A 102 10.25 14.67 -6.59
N ARG A 103 9.31 13.91 -6.04
CA ARG A 103 8.01 13.66 -6.67
C ARG A 103 6.91 14.00 -5.68
N ARG A 104 5.84 14.59 -6.21
CA ARG A 104 4.62 14.87 -5.46
C ARG A 104 3.62 13.78 -5.78
N VAL A 105 3.07 13.18 -4.74
CA VAL A 105 2.20 12.02 -4.83
C VAL A 105 0.93 12.33 -4.04
N MET A 106 -0.23 12.21 -4.68
CA MET A 106 -1.50 12.30 -3.98
C MET A 106 -1.78 10.97 -3.31
N ILE A 107 -1.95 10.98 -1.98
CA ILE A 107 -2.29 9.78 -1.22
C ILE A 107 -3.71 9.92 -0.71
N ARG A 108 -4.53 8.92 -1.02
CA ARG A 108 -5.87 8.78 -0.46
C ARG A 108 -5.81 8.07 0.90
N VAL A 109 -6.57 8.53 1.87
CA VAL A 109 -6.68 7.85 3.17
C VAL A 109 -7.72 6.74 3.09
N GLY A 110 -7.36 5.53 3.51
CA GLY A 110 -8.25 4.39 3.62
C GLY A 110 -8.74 4.16 5.05
N ASP A 111 -9.68 3.24 5.21
CA ASP A 111 -10.06 2.67 6.51
C ASP A 111 -9.34 1.33 6.68
N LEU A 112 -8.56 1.19 7.76
CA LEU A 112 -7.81 -0.02 8.07
C LEU A 112 -8.70 -1.29 8.12
N ALA A 113 -9.96 -1.15 8.55
CA ALA A 113 -10.89 -2.28 8.59
C ALA A 113 -11.16 -2.85 7.19
N ASP A 114 -11.25 -1.98 6.17
CA ASP A 114 -11.55 -2.39 4.79
C ASP A 114 -10.36 -3.11 4.16
N HIS A 115 -9.14 -2.69 4.49
CA HIS A 115 -7.92 -3.34 4.05
C HIS A 115 -7.80 -4.77 4.60
N LYS A 116 -8.09 -4.97 5.89
CA LYS A 116 -8.03 -6.29 6.53
C LYS A 116 -9.02 -7.29 5.93
N THR A 117 -10.24 -6.85 5.64
CA THR A 117 -11.27 -7.71 5.03
C THR A 117 -10.85 -8.18 3.63
N ARG A 118 -10.26 -7.28 2.82
CA ARG A 118 -9.81 -7.62 1.46
C ARG A 118 -8.64 -8.63 1.46
N SER A 119 -7.72 -8.52 2.41
CA SER A 119 -6.62 -9.48 2.58
C SER A 119 -7.10 -10.86 3.06
N GLN A 120 -8.18 -10.93 3.84
CA GLN A 120 -8.76 -12.20 4.31
C GLN A 120 -9.57 -12.91 3.21
N ASP A 121 -10.38 -12.19 2.45
CA ASP A 121 -11.20 -12.76 1.35
C ASP A 121 -10.32 -13.35 0.23
N SER A 122 -9.19 -12.68 -0.06
CA SER A 122 -8.19 -13.14 -1.05
C SER A 122 -7.50 -14.47 -0.68
N SER A 123 -7.59 -14.90 0.59
CA SER A 123 -7.05 -16.19 1.05
C SER A 123 -8.10 -17.31 1.07
N ALA A 124 -9.39 -16.97 1.12
CA ALA A 124 -10.49 -17.93 1.10
C ALA A 124 -10.82 -18.43 -0.33
N ASP A 125 -10.55 -17.63 -1.36
CA ASP A 125 -10.87 -17.97 -2.75
C ASP A 125 -9.85 -18.90 -3.43
N ARG A 126 -8.72 -19.21 -2.78
CA ARG A 126 -7.74 -20.18 -3.30
C ARG A 126 -8.09 -21.64 -3.04
N ASN A 127 -9.22 -21.92 -2.38
CA ASN A 127 -9.63 -23.29 -2.00
C ASN A 127 -10.92 -23.79 -2.70
N VAL A 128 -11.38 -23.10 -3.75
CA VAL A 128 -12.47 -23.63 -4.59
C VAL A 128 -11.85 -24.48 -5.69
N SER A 129 -11.78 -25.79 -5.46
CA SER A 129 -11.64 -26.77 -6.54
C SER A 129 -12.74 -26.51 -7.58
N PRO A 130 -12.42 -26.41 -8.88
CA PRO A 130 -13.45 -26.13 -9.89
C PRO A 130 -14.51 -27.25 -9.88
N PRO A 131 -15.80 -26.93 -10.06
CA PRO A 131 -16.84 -27.94 -10.19
C PRO A 131 -16.51 -28.83 -11.41
N GLY A 132 -16.55 -30.15 -11.19
CA GLY A 132 -16.17 -31.15 -12.18
C GLY A 132 -16.84 -30.92 -13.52
N VAL A 133 -16.04 -30.70 -14.57
CA VAL A 133 -16.49 -30.75 -15.95
C VAL A 133 -16.81 -32.21 -16.26
N GLY A 134 -18.10 -32.55 -16.23
CA GLY A 134 -18.60 -33.82 -16.74
C GLY A 134 -18.34 -33.90 -18.25
N VAL A 135 -17.26 -34.56 -18.64
CA VAL A 135 -17.02 -34.94 -20.03
C VAL A 135 -18.07 -35.99 -20.43
N ARG A 136 -19.07 -35.58 -21.22
CA ARG A 136 -19.94 -36.51 -21.93
C ARG A 136 -19.12 -37.13 -23.07
N PRO A 137 -18.95 -38.46 -23.12
CA PRO A 137 -18.21 -39.06 -24.23
C PRO A 137 -18.99 -38.88 -25.54
N PRO A 138 -18.33 -38.62 -26.68
CA PRO A 138 -19.00 -38.54 -27.97
C PRO A 138 -19.57 -39.91 -28.34
N THR A 139 -20.85 -39.94 -28.71
CA THR A 139 -21.49 -41.12 -29.28
C THR A 139 -20.99 -41.29 -30.72
N ILE A 140 -20.23 -42.35 -30.98
CA ILE A 140 -19.78 -42.71 -32.33
C ILE A 140 -21.00 -43.26 -33.11
N PRO A 141 -21.36 -42.70 -34.29
CA PRO A 141 -22.42 -43.26 -35.11
C PRO A 141 -21.97 -44.58 -35.76
N ARG A 142 -22.83 -45.60 -35.72
CA ARG A 142 -22.64 -46.84 -36.47
C ARG A 142 -22.80 -46.56 -37.97
N THR A 143 -21.74 -46.69 -38.75
CA THR A 143 -21.83 -46.81 -40.21
C THR A 143 -22.09 -48.27 -40.60
N ARG A 144 -23.11 -48.44 -41.45
CA ARG A 144 -23.60 -49.69 -42.05
C ARG A 144 -23.06 -49.79 -43.48
N GLY A 145 -22.69 -51.01 -43.90
CA GLY A 145 -22.41 -51.39 -45.29
C GLY A 145 -21.00 -51.97 -45.44
N ALA A 146 -20.75 -53.06 -46.15
CA ALA A 146 -21.56 -53.83 -47.10
C ALA A 146 -21.22 -55.33 -46.98
#